data_AF-A0A2P1ED39-F1
#
_entry.id   AF-A0A2P1ED39-F1
#
_cell.length_a   1.000
_cell.length_b   1.000
_cell.length_c   1.000
_cell.angle_alpha   90.00
_cell.angle_beta   90.00
_cell.angle_gamma   90.00
#
_symmetry.space_group_name_H-M   'P 1'
#
loop_
_entity.id
_entity.type
_entity.pdbx_description
1 polymer ?
#
loop_
_entity_poly.entity_id
_entity_poly.type
_entity_poly.pdbx_seq_one_letter_code
_entity_poly.pdbx_strand_id
1 'polypeptide(L)'
;MDVCRLTASVRCVRTSSSSYRAVASHAPSTSFLRLPVSSTLNHKAQATCVDSLSDSVRCQGEAAVIPAKPAPVVRLVRSDEGGGAGMNASVLTPVYIDFLQSMSFSRSRESCYPELLDAVVAGVKANGGSHLPEPYIKSGAGFGHLVYSFHPVDLQAKIGHFTALGLMADDLATNLTGAARESYLEDMRLFQMKFTNPEGYARLYPGRGNLHQVLENFNVYLKTDQNPFFPTELRLHSLMIKSVFDFMEANLQEQHYERHPIEYTADMSQLPRFLRYKSGVSEVFSHFVILQTSSSGSASQDEHFFYNELYPMVPELIDFIDFGNDVLSFYKEVQEGEDSISIVTHSRIHNLPLLQSLQERMEAVIHSRTRLMALADRTGSDAIKDRIVRFFQGFMSCHIVDKRYRLDEVLRGWYNGGSWA
;
A
#
# COMPACT_ATOMS: atom_id res chain seq x y z
N MET A 1 -19.71 17.21 32.29
CA MET A 1 -18.68 17.94 31.54
C MET A 1 -17.34 17.38 31.98
N ASP A 2 -16.96 16.26 31.36
CA ASP A 2 -15.75 15.52 31.72
C ASP A 2 -14.64 15.83 30.72
N VAL A 3 -13.55 16.38 31.24
CA VAL A 3 -12.36 16.76 30.50
C VAL A 3 -11.39 15.58 30.54
N CYS A 4 -11.33 14.81 29.46
CA CYS A 4 -10.31 13.77 29.27
C CYS A 4 -8.92 14.41 29.18
N ARG A 5 -8.07 14.14 30.18
CA ARG A 5 -6.64 14.45 30.15
C ARG A 5 -5.89 13.33 29.40
N LEU A 6 -5.37 13.66 28.21
CA LEU A 6 -4.37 12.85 27.51
C LEU A 6 -3.00 13.11 28.14
N THR A 7 -2.42 12.11 28.81
CA THR A 7 -1.00 12.14 29.23
C THR A 7 -0.16 11.44 28.16
N ALA A 8 0.62 12.21 27.40
CA ALA A 8 1.65 11.68 26.52
C ALA A 8 2.87 11.24 27.36
N SER A 9 3.26 9.97 27.28
CA SER A 9 4.52 9.49 27.84
C SER A 9 5.62 9.55 26.78
N VAL A 10 6.52 10.51 26.90
CA VAL A 10 7.78 10.55 26.12
C VAL A 10 8.78 9.63 26.82
N ARG A 11 9.14 8.50 26.20
CA ARG A 11 10.29 7.68 26.64
C ARG A 11 11.57 8.30 26.08
N CYS A 12 12.36 8.96 26.92
CA CYS A 12 13.74 9.29 26.59
C CYS A 12 14.62 8.04 26.63
N VAL A 13 15.22 7.69 25.48
CA VAL A 13 16.31 6.72 25.41
C VAL A 13 17.60 7.43 25.81
N ARG A 14 18.28 6.90 26.83
CA ARG A 14 19.51 7.42 27.40
C ARG A 14 20.69 6.79 26.66
N THR A 15 21.45 7.55 25.89
CA THR A 15 22.72 7.09 25.29
C THR A 15 23.88 7.36 26.24
N SER A 16 24.80 6.39 26.30
CA SER A 16 25.95 6.35 27.21
C SER A 16 27.10 7.25 26.75
N SER A 17 27.53 8.10 27.68
CA SER A 17 28.87 8.69 27.91
C SER A 17 29.94 8.66 26.81
N SER A 18 30.40 9.86 26.43
CA SER A 18 31.83 10.20 26.49
C SER A 18 32.00 11.71 26.79
N SER A 19 33.07 11.99 27.53
CA SER A 19 33.45 13.19 28.27
C SER A 19 33.79 14.42 27.43
N TYR A 20 33.58 15.65 27.94
CA TYR A 20 34.64 16.63 28.23
C TYR A 20 34.13 17.89 29.00
N ARG A 21 34.91 18.23 30.04
CA ARG A 21 35.17 19.52 30.74
C ARG A 21 34.06 20.56 30.99
N ALA A 22 33.85 20.83 32.28
CA ALA A 22 33.14 21.99 32.81
C ALA A 22 34.00 23.28 32.77
N VAL A 23 33.35 24.40 32.44
CA VAL A 23 33.76 25.75 32.86
C VAL A 23 32.48 26.49 33.28
N ALA A 24 32.46 26.99 34.50
CA ALA A 24 31.36 27.79 35.04
C ALA A 24 31.62 29.29 34.84
N SER A 25 30.59 30.05 34.52
CA SER A 25 30.47 31.49 34.84
C SER A 25 29.02 31.96 34.68
N HIS A 26 28.72 33.07 35.35
CA HIS A 26 27.45 33.44 35.98
C HIS A 26 26.25 33.80 35.07
N ALA A 27 25.07 33.69 35.69
CA ALA A 27 23.73 34.09 35.21
C ALA A 27 23.52 35.64 35.24
N PRO A 28 22.35 36.21 34.82
CA PRO A 28 21.09 36.06 35.57
C PRO A 28 19.74 36.02 34.81
N SER A 29 18.79 35.29 35.41
CA SER A 29 17.32 35.53 35.50
C SER A 29 16.46 35.34 34.21
N THR A 30 15.28 34.71 34.22
CA THR A 30 14.14 34.80 35.16
C THR A 30 13.19 33.59 35.06
N SER A 31 12.72 33.15 36.25
CA SER A 31 11.42 32.55 36.64
C SER A 31 10.69 31.51 35.76
N PHE A 32 10.62 30.27 36.28
CA PHE A 32 9.43 29.41 36.16
C PHE A 32 9.03 28.83 37.52
N LEU A 33 7.72 28.91 37.80
CA LEU A 33 7.03 28.46 39.00
C LEU A 33 7.19 26.94 39.22
N ARG A 34 7.55 26.55 40.45
CA ARG A 34 7.48 25.17 40.95
C ARG A 34 6.06 24.87 41.43
N LEU A 35 5.51 23.73 41.02
CA LEU A 35 4.37 23.07 41.68
C LEU A 35 4.85 21.81 42.42
N PRO A 36 4.20 21.44 43.54
CA PRO A 36 4.70 20.44 44.47
C PRO A 36 4.44 18.99 44.00
N VAL A 37 5.39 18.12 44.28
CA VAL A 37 5.26 16.66 44.13
C VAL A 37 4.63 16.10 45.41
N SER A 38 3.48 15.43 45.27
CA SER A 38 2.90 14.60 46.32
C SER A 38 3.27 13.14 46.07
N SER A 39 3.84 12.50 47.08
CA SER A 39 4.16 11.08 47.12
C SER A 39 2.98 10.28 47.67
N THR A 40 2.50 9.28 46.92
CA THR A 40 2.06 7.96 47.41
C THR A 40 1.29 7.21 46.32
N LEU A 41 1.76 6.01 45.97
CA LEU A 41 0.94 4.81 45.80
C LEU A 41 1.83 3.59 45.52
N ASN A 42 1.86 2.69 46.50
CA ASN A 42 2.37 1.32 46.39
C ASN A 42 1.30 0.45 45.71
N HIS A 43 1.68 -0.37 44.72
CA HIS A 43 1.69 -1.84 44.82
C HIS A 43 1.96 -2.56 43.48
N LYS A 44 2.88 -3.53 43.58
CA LYS A 44 2.96 -4.85 42.89
C LYS A 44 2.99 -4.90 41.36
N ALA A 45 4.20 -5.05 40.82
CA ALA A 45 4.45 -5.88 39.65
C ALA A 45 5.28 -7.10 40.09
N GLN A 46 4.76 -8.31 39.86
CA GLN A 46 5.58 -9.53 39.81
C GLN A 46 6.25 -9.56 38.43
N ALA A 47 7.57 -9.53 38.41
CA ALA A 47 8.37 -9.77 37.23
C ALA A 47 9.06 -11.13 37.39
N THR A 48 8.72 -12.08 36.53
CA THR A 48 9.55 -13.26 36.26
C THR A 48 10.63 -12.84 35.28
N CYS A 49 11.88 -12.74 35.76
CA CYS A 49 13.06 -12.64 34.91
C CYS A 49 13.35 -14.00 34.27
N VAL A 50 13.62 -14.01 32.96
CA VAL A 50 14.36 -15.08 32.29
C VAL A 50 15.67 -14.44 31.83
N ASP A 51 16.73 -14.71 32.59
CA ASP A 51 18.09 -14.30 32.27
C ASP A 51 18.60 -15.08 31.06
N SER A 52 19.07 -14.35 30.05
CA SER A 52 19.81 -14.93 28.92
C SER A 52 21.29 -14.94 29.27
N LEU A 53 21.76 -16.06 29.83
CA LEU A 53 23.18 -16.34 30.03
C LEU A 53 23.80 -16.79 28.70
N SER A 54 24.76 -16.00 28.22
CA SER A 54 25.70 -16.38 27.18
C SER A 54 26.75 -17.32 27.75
N ASP A 55 26.65 -18.61 27.46
CA ASP A 55 27.73 -19.56 27.72
C ASP A 55 28.52 -19.85 26.45
N SER A 56 29.77 -19.41 26.46
CA SER A 56 30.80 -19.85 25.52
C SER A 56 31.18 -21.29 25.83
N VAL A 57 31.09 -22.19 24.85
CA VAL A 57 31.77 -23.47 24.90
C VAL A 57 32.83 -23.51 23.81
N ARG A 58 34.08 -23.58 24.25
CA ARG A 58 35.27 -23.86 23.45
C ARG A 58 35.63 -25.32 23.71
N CYS A 59 35.78 -26.13 22.66
CA CYS A 59 36.89 -27.09 22.50
C CYS A 59 36.83 -27.87 21.17
N GLN A 60 37.85 -27.61 20.36
CA GLN A 60 38.66 -28.50 19.50
C GLN A 60 38.03 -29.69 18.75
N GLY A 61 38.29 -29.72 17.44
CA GLY A 61 38.29 -30.90 16.59
C GLY A 61 38.72 -30.54 15.16
N GLU A 62 39.99 -30.74 14.83
CA GLU A 62 40.46 -30.76 13.43
C GLU A 62 39.78 -31.91 12.69
N ALA A 63 39.06 -31.62 11.62
CA ALA A 63 38.63 -32.61 10.64
C ALA A 63 38.69 -32.02 9.23
N ALA A 64 39.28 -32.81 8.33
CA ALA A 64 39.70 -32.45 6.99
C ALA A 64 38.58 -31.86 6.11
N VAL A 65 38.92 -30.81 5.37
CA VAL A 65 38.10 -30.22 4.30
C VAL A 65 38.03 -31.21 3.14
N ILE A 66 36.86 -31.80 2.92
CA ILE A 66 36.51 -32.46 1.67
C ILE A 66 35.78 -31.42 0.81
N PRO A 67 36.22 -31.13 -0.42
CA PRO A 67 35.53 -30.15 -1.27
C PRO A 67 34.17 -30.71 -1.70
N ALA A 68 33.12 -29.98 -1.34
CA ALA A 68 31.76 -30.27 -1.76
C ALA A 68 31.63 -30.17 -3.29
N LYS A 69 30.99 -31.18 -3.88
CA LYS A 69 30.62 -31.25 -5.30
C LYS A 69 29.75 -30.04 -5.67
N PRO A 70 30.01 -29.33 -6.78
CA PRO A 70 29.18 -28.21 -7.19
C PRO A 70 27.77 -28.67 -7.52
N ALA A 71 26.77 -27.91 -7.04
CA ALA A 71 25.36 -28.08 -7.34
C ALA A 71 25.09 -27.89 -8.85
N PRO A 72 23.99 -28.44 -9.39
CA PRO A 72 23.72 -28.41 -10.82
C PRO A 72 23.55 -26.97 -11.32
N VAL A 73 24.28 -26.64 -12.38
CA VAL A 73 24.22 -25.36 -13.08
C VAL A 73 22.79 -25.16 -13.62
N VAL A 74 22.04 -24.25 -13.00
CA VAL A 74 20.83 -23.69 -13.60
C VAL A 74 21.26 -22.93 -14.85
N ARG A 75 20.64 -23.26 -15.98
CA ARG A 75 20.99 -22.73 -17.30
C ARG A 75 20.73 -21.23 -17.33
N LEU A 76 21.79 -20.44 -17.20
CA LEU A 76 21.76 -18.98 -17.34
C LEU A 76 21.36 -18.64 -18.79
N VAL A 77 20.17 -18.09 -18.99
CA VAL A 77 19.80 -17.49 -20.27
C VAL A 77 20.52 -16.14 -20.33
N ARG A 78 21.53 -16.04 -21.22
CA ARG A 78 22.20 -14.77 -21.52
C ARG A 78 21.17 -13.81 -22.13
N SER A 79 21.02 -12.64 -21.52
CA SER A 79 20.34 -11.49 -22.10
C SER A 79 21.17 -10.96 -23.26
N ASP A 80 20.54 -10.84 -24.43
CA ASP A 80 21.12 -10.20 -25.60
C ASP A 80 21.49 -8.75 -25.30
N GLU A 81 22.74 -8.40 -25.58
CA GLU A 81 23.19 -7.04 -25.80
C GLU A 81 22.59 -6.58 -27.14
N GLY A 82 21.47 -5.85 -27.08
CA GLY A 82 20.85 -5.24 -28.26
C GLY A 82 19.94 -4.09 -27.85
N GLY A 83 20.32 -2.87 -28.23
CA GLY A 83 19.66 -1.61 -27.87
C GLY A 83 18.20 -1.48 -28.35
N GLY A 84 17.29 -2.09 -27.60
CA GLY A 84 15.87 -1.76 -27.54
C GLY A 84 15.40 -1.93 -26.09
N ALA A 85 15.01 -0.83 -25.44
CA ALA A 85 14.82 -0.74 -23.98
C ALA A 85 13.60 -1.48 -23.40
N GLY A 86 13.06 -2.51 -24.08
CA GLY A 86 11.88 -3.25 -23.64
C GLY A 86 12.18 -4.73 -23.38
N MET A 87 11.63 -5.30 -22.29
CA MET A 87 11.67 -6.75 -22.09
C MET A 87 10.84 -7.49 -23.16
N ASN A 88 11.40 -8.58 -23.70
CA ASN A 88 10.72 -9.39 -24.71
C ASN A 88 9.58 -10.19 -24.08
N ALA A 89 8.36 -10.02 -24.60
CA ALA A 89 7.16 -10.73 -24.15
C ALA A 89 7.37 -12.26 -24.08
N SER A 90 8.08 -12.86 -25.04
CA SER A 90 8.35 -14.30 -25.08
C SER A 90 9.18 -14.83 -23.89
N VAL A 91 10.04 -13.98 -23.31
CA VAL A 91 10.81 -14.30 -22.10
C VAL A 91 9.90 -14.24 -20.86
N LEU A 92 8.96 -13.29 -20.86
CA LEU A 92 8.06 -13.05 -19.73
C LEU A 92 6.88 -14.04 -19.70
N THR A 93 6.38 -14.50 -20.85
CA THR A 93 5.23 -15.41 -20.94
C THR A 93 5.32 -16.60 -20.00
N PRO A 94 6.37 -17.46 -20.02
CA PRO A 94 6.44 -18.61 -19.12
C PRO A 94 6.49 -18.19 -17.65
N VAL A 95 7.19 -17.09 -17.34
CA VAL A 95 7.35 -16.59 -15.96
C VAL A 95 6.02 -16.13 -15.38
N TYR A 96 5.22 -15.36 -16.14
CA TYR A 96 3.89 -14.96 -15.69
C TYR A 96 2.91 -16.14 -15.61
N ILE A 97 2.99 -17.12 -16.52
CA ILE A 97 2.14 -18.32 -16.45
C ILE A 97 2.43 -19.10 -15.17
N ASP A 98 3.70 -19.34 -14.84
CA ASP A 98 4.10 -20.05 -13.63
C ASP A 98 3.67 -19.28 -12.37
N PHE A 99 3.81 -17.95 -12.38
CA PHE A 99 3.31 -17.08 -11.31
C PHE A 99 1.80 -17.22 -11.12
N LEU A 100 1.00 -17.10 -12.19
CA LEU A 100 -0.46 -17.19 -12.13
C LEU A 100 -0.93 -18.59 -11.68
N GLN A 101 -0.23 -19.66 -12.08
CA GLN A 101 -0.48 -21.01 -11.59
C GLN A 101 -0.17 -21.14 -10.09
N SER A 102 0.94 -20.59 -9.64
CA SER A 102 1.32 -20.57 -8.21
C SER A 102 0.34 -19.77 -7.36
N MET A 103 -0.26 -18.74 -7.95
CA MET A 103 -1.36 -17.96 -7.36
C MET A 103 -2.71 -18.70 -7.36
N SER A 104 -2.78 -19.91 -7.95
CA SER A 104 -4.01 -20.66 -8.21
C SER A 104 -5.06 -19.85 -8.96
N PHE A 105 -4.64 -19.03 -9.93
CA PHE A 105 -5.53 -18.21 -10.73
C PHE A 105 -6.36 -19.08 -11.70
N SER A 106 -7.67 -18.86 -11.72
CA SER A 106 -8.59 -19.52 -12.63
C SER A 106 -8.78 -18.70 -13.90
N ARG A 107 -8.35 -19.26 -15.04
CA ARG A 107 -8.46 -18.65 -16.38
C ARG A 107 -9.88 -18.66 -16.99
N SER A 108 -10.91 -18.86 -16.18
CA SER A 108 -12.31 -18.94 -16.64
C SER A 108 -12.89 -17.56 -16.91
N ARG A 109 -13.87 -17.47 -17.83
CA ARG A 109 -14.54 -16.20 -18.14
C ARG A 109 -15.40 -15.72 -16.97
N GLU A 110 -15.98 -16.67 -16.26
CA GLU A 110 -16.80 -16.47 -15.07
C GLU A 110 -16.02 -15.79 -13.94
N SER A 111 -14.69 -16.00 -13.87
CA SER A 111 -13.81 -15.33 -12.91
C SER A 111 -13.68 -13.81 -13.15
N CYS A 112 -14.03 -13.32 -14.35
CA CYS A 112 -13.57 -12.00 -14.83
C CYS A 112 -14.69 -11.12 -15.43
N TYR A 113 -15.89 -11.65 -15.61
CA TYR A 113 -17.05 -10.91 -16.16
C TYR A 113 -18.30 -11.16 -15.32
N PRO A 114 -18.42 -10.52 -14.14
CA PRO A 114 -19.60 -10.69 -13.33
C PRO A 114 -20.76 -9.82 -13.87
N GLU A 115 -21.98 -10.29 -13.65
CA GLU A 115 -23.22 -9.79 -14.28
C GLU A 115 -23.61 -8.36 -13.86
N LEU A 116 -22.84 -7.69 -12.99
CA LEU A 116 -23.23 -6.45 -12.32
C LEU A 116 -22.31 -5.26 -12.63
N LEU A 117 -21.34 -5.37 -13.55
CA LEU A 117 -20.41 -4.27 -13.82
C LEU A 117 -21.14 -2.99 -14.24
N ASP A 118 -22.16 -3.09 -15.10
CA ASP A 118 -22.93 -1.91 -15.55
C ASP A 118 -23.61 -1.19 -14.38
N ALA A 119 -24.08 -1.94 -13.38
CA ALA A 119 -24.66 -1.37 -12.17
C ALA A 119 -23.59 -0.67 -11.31
N VAL A 120 -22.40 -1.25 -11.18
CA VAL A 120 -21.27 -0.62 -10.49
C VAL A 120 -20.81 0.64 -11.22
N VAL A 121 -20.71 0.62 -12.56
CA VAL A 121 -20.39 1.79 -13.40
C VAL A 121 -21.41 2.89 -13.18
N ALA A 122 -22.71 2.57 -13.16
CA ALA A 122 -23.76 3.53 -12.87
C ALA A 122 -23.62 4.14 -11.47
N GLY A 123 -23.27 3.33 -10.46
CA GLY A 123 -23.01 3.79 -9.10
C GLY A 123 -21.79 4.71 -9.01
N VAL A 124 -20.67 4.36 -9.68
CA VAL A 124 -19.47 5.21 -9.74
C VAL A 124 -19.79 6.54 -10.43
N LYS A 125 -20.57 6.53 -11.52
CA LYS A 125 -21.04 7.75 -12.19
C LYS A 125 -21.89 8.63 -11.28
N ALA A 126 -22.81 8.02 -10.53
CA ALA A 126 -23.65 8.74 -9.58
C ALA A 126 -22.82 9.39 -8.46
N ASN A 127 -21.78 8.69 -7.97
CA ASN A 127 -20.91 9.19 -6.90
C ASN A 127 -19.93 10.27 -7.38
N GLY A 128 -19.33 10.10 -8.57
CA GLY A 128 -18.30 10.99 -9.11
C GLY A 128 -18.83 12.22 -9.86
N GLY A 129 -20.09 12.18 -10.30
CA GLY A 129 -20.72 13.25 -11.07
C GLY A 129 -20.05 13.51 -12.42
N SER A 130 -20.29 14.70 -12.99
CA SER A 130 -19.79 15.07 -14.34
C SER A 130 -18.28 15.33 -14.42
N HIS A 131 -17.58 15.34 -13.29
CA HIS A 131 -16.17 15.73 -13.22
C HIS A 131 -15.20 14.55 -13.36
N LEU A 132 -15.67 13.32 -13.16
CA LEU A 132 -14.87 12.13 -13.28
C LEU A 132 -14.94 11.62 -14.73
N PRO A 133 -13.83 11.59 -15.49
CA PRO A 133 -13.84 11.13 -16.87
C PRO A 133 -14.20 9.64 -17.00
N GLU A 134 -14.84 9.28 -18.12
CA GLU A 134 -15.32 7.91 -18.41
C GLU A 134 -14.22 6.83 -18.27
N PRO A 135 -12.95 7.03 -18.69
CA PRO A 135 -11.91 6.03 -18.49
C PRO A 135 -11.69 5.70 -17.00
N TYR A 136 -11.60 6.71 -16.13
CA TYR A 136 -11.43 6.51 -14.68
C TYR A 136 -12.65 5.86 -14.05
N ILE A 137 -13.86 6.21 -14.51
CA ILE A 137 -15.10 5.54 -14.07
C ILE A 137 -15.01 4.05 -14.39
N LYS A 138 -14.62 3.68 -15.61
CA LYS A 138 -14.55 2.28 -16.04
C LYS A 138 -13.48 1.51 -15.28
N SER A 139 -12.27 2.05 -15.15
CA SER A 139 -11.19 1.40 -14.39
C SER A 139 -11.55 1.29 -12.91
N GLY A 140 -12.09 2.35 -12.30
CA GLY A 140 -12.56 2.32 -10.91
C GLY A 140 -13.68 1.32 -10.69
N ALA A 141 -14.71 1.31 -11.55
CA ALA A 141 -15.80 0.34 -11.47
C ALA A 141 -15.32 -1.09 -11.68
N GLY A 142 -14.42 -1.32 -12.64
CA GLY A 142 -13.78 -2.63 -12.87
C GLY A 142 -13.02 -3.11 -11.64
N PHE A 143 -12.25 -2.22 -11.00
CA PHE A 143 -11.53 -2.53 -9.77
C PHE A 143 -12.49 -2.85 -8.61
N GLY A 144 -13.46 -1.97 -8.34
CA GLY A 144 -14.46 -2.18 -7.29
C GLY A 144 -15.27 -3.47 -7.49
N HIS A 145 -15.61 -3.79 -8.73
CA HIS A 145 -16.43 -4.94 -9.07
C HIS A 145 -15.65 -6.26 -9.04
N LEU A 146 -14.49 -6.32 -9.68
CA LEU A 146 -13.71 -7.55 -9.81
C LEU A 146 -13.02 -7.89 -8.49
N VAL A 147 -12.31 -6.92 -7.91
CA VAL A 147 -11.48 -7.14 -6.71
C VAL A 147 -12.34 -7.32 -5.46
N TYR A 148 -13.49 -6.65 -5.40
CA TYR A 148 -14.39 -6.69 -4.24
C TYR A 148 -15.77 -7.24 -4.57
N SER A 149 -15.84 -8.22 -5.48
CA SER A 149 -17.09 -8.86 -5.94
C SER A 149 -17.96 -9.44 -4.82
N PHE A 150 -17.38 -9.68 -3.64
CA PHE A 150 -18.05 -10.20 -2.45
C PHE A 150 -18.82 -9.15 -1.64
N HIS A 151 -18.69 -7.86 -1.97
CA HIS A 151 -19.45 -6.79 -1.36
C HIS A 151 -20.76 -6.50 -2.08
N PRO A 152 -21.74 -5.84 -1.43
CA PRO A 152 -22.91 -5.30 -2.12
C PRO A 152 -22.52 -4.29 -3.21
N VAL A 153 -23.33 -4.16 -4.26
CA VAL A 153 -23.07 -3.27 -5.42
C VAL A 153 -22.81 -1.82 -5.01
N ASP A 154 -23.54 -1.29 -4.02
CA ASP A 154 -23.31 0.06 -3.49
C ASP A 154 -21.88 0.24 -2.96
N LEU A 155 -21.40 -0.72 -2.16
CA LEU A 155 -20.06 -0.69 -1.61
C LEU A 155 -19.00 -0.89 -2.70
N GLN A 156 -19.24 -1.76 -3.68
CA GLN A 156 -18.37 -1.89 -4.86
C GLN A 156 -18.26 -0.55 -5.62
N ALA A 157 -19.36 0.19 -5.77
CA ALA A 157 -19.37 1.50 -6.42
C ALA A 157 -18.66 2.58 -5.60
N LYS A 158 -18.74 2.55 -4.26
CA LYS A 158 -17.97 3.46 -3.39
C LYS A 158 -16.47 3.20 -3.47
N ILE A 159 -16.07 1.92 -3.43
CA ILE A 159 -14.67 1.52 -3.63
C ILE A 159 -14.20 1.93 -5.03
N GLY A 160 -15.01 1.69 -6.06
CA GLY A 160 -14.68 2.07 -7.42
C GLY A 160 -14.55 3.59 -7.62
N HIS A 161 -15.38 4.39 -6.94
CA HIS A 161 -15.25 5.84 -6.94
C HIS A 161 -13.94 6.29 -6.28
N PHE A 162 -13.58 5.72 -5.12
CA PHE A 162 -12.31 5.98 -4.46
C PHE A 162 -11.11 5.66 -5.36
N THR A 163 -11.12 4.48 -5.99
CA THR A 163 -10.08 4.07 -6.94
C THR A 163 -9.98 5.05 -8.11
N ALA A 164 -11.10 5.47 -8.68
CA ALA A 164 -11.12 6.40 -9.81
C ALA A 164 -10.55 7.79 -9.43
N LEU A 165 -10.85 8.29 -8.23
CA LEU A 165 -10.26 9.54 -7.72
C LEU A 165 -8.74 9.40 -7.54
N GLY A 166 -8.27 8.27 -7.00
CA GLY A 166 -6.84 7.99 -6.83
C GLY A 166 -6.11 7.96 -8.16
N LEU A 167 -6.61 7.19 -9.13
CA LEU A 167 -6.03 7.11 -10.48
C LEU A 167 -5.98 8.47 -11.18
N MET A 168 -7.07 9.25 -11.09
CA MET A 168 -7.11 10.59 -11.69
C MET A 168 -6.12 11.55 -11.01
N ALA A 169 -6.01 11.48 -9.68
CA ALA A 169 -5.10 12.35 -8.95
C ALA A 169 -3.62 12.06 -9.27
N ASP A 170 -3.29 10.78 -9.40
CA ASP A 170 -1.97 10.28 -9.79
C ASP A 170 -1.60 10.71 -11.23
N ASP A 171 -2.46 10.37 -12.19
CA ASP A 171 -2.25 10.67 -13.60
C ASP A 171 -2.12 12.19 -13.83
N LEU A 172 -2.88 13.03 -13.11
CA LEU A 172 -2.78 14.50 -13.24
C LEU A 172 -1.43 15.06 -12.78
N ALA A 173 -0.78 14.44 -11.80
CA ALA A 173 0.52 14.89 -11.31
C ALA A 173 1.58 14.82 -12.43
N THR A 174 1.48 13.77 -13.25
CA THR A 174 2.39 13.46 -14.36
C THR A 174 1.96 14.11 -15.68
N ASN A 175 0.66 14.10 -16.00
CA ASN A 175 0.16 14.51 -17.32
C ASN A 175 -0.01 16.03 -17.49
N LEU A 176 -0.18 16.78 -16.40
CA LEU A 176 -0.23 18.24 -16.48
C LEU A 176 1.17 18.80 -16.79
N THR A 177 1.22 19.96 -17.44
CA THR A 177 2.48 20.63 -17.79
C THR A 177 2.45 22.11 -17.41
N GLY A 178 3.64 22.73 -17.31
CA GLY A 178 3.80 24.16 -17.08
C GLY A 178 3.06 24.68 -15.83
N ALA A 179 2.41 25.85 -15.96
CA ALA A 179 1.72 26.51 -14.86
C ALA A 179 0.55 25.68 -14.29
N ALA A 180 -0.12 24.87 -15.11
CA ALA A 180 -1.20 24.00 -14.65
C ALA A 180 -0.67 22.91 -13.71
N ARG A 181 0.48 22.31 -14.04
CA ARG A 181 1.15 21.33 -13.17
C ARG A 181 1.58 21.97 -11.85
N GLU A 182 2.26 23.12 -11.90
CA GLU A 182 2.69 23.81 -10.67
C GLU A 182 1.50 24.17 -9.76
N SER A 183 0.41 24.65 -10.35
CA SER A 183 -0.82 24.94 -9.60
C SER A 183 -1.40 23.68 -8.95
N TYR A 184 -1.43 22.56 -9.67
CA TYR A 184 -1.95 21.30 -9.17
C TYR A 184 -1.11 20.72 -8.03
N LEU A 185 0.23 20.71 -8.17
CA LEU A 185 1.14 20.26 -7.12
C LEU A 185 1.04 21.16 -5.89
N GLU A 186 0.84 22.46 -6.07
CA GLU A 186 0.59 23.35 -4.94
C GLU A 186 -0.77 23.06 -4.26
N ASP A 187 -1.81 22.73 -5.04
CA ASP A 187 -3.09 22.33 -4.46
C ASP A 187 -2.99 21.01 -3.68
N MET A 188 -2.18 20.04 -4.13
CA MET A 188 -1.87 18.84 -3.36
C MET A 188 -1.21 19.17 -2.01
N ARG A 189 -0.26 20.12 -1.96
CA ARG A 189 0.37 20.57 -0.69
C ARG A 189 -0.63 21.21 0.25
N LEU A 190 -1.61 21.94 -0.30
CA LEU A 190 -2.61 22.65 0.47
C LEU A 190 -3.80 21.77 0.88
N PHE A 191 -3.91 20.56 0.31
CA PHE A 191 -5.02 19.64 0.54
C PHE A 191 -5.29 19.38 2.02
N GLN A 192 -4.25 18.98 2.77
CA GLN A 192 -4.39 18.67 4.21
C GLN A 192 -4.89 19.88 5.01
N MET A 193 -4.36 21.07 4.74
CA MET A 193 -4.77 22.29 5.43
C MET A 193 -6.21 22.66 5.09
N LYS A 194 -6.61 22.58 3.81
CA LYS A 194 -8.00 22.84 3.42
C LYS A 194 -8.96 21.81 4.04
N PHE A 195 -8.56 20.54 4.08
CA PHE A 195 -9.37 19.47 4.66
C PHE A 195 -9.61 19.71 6.16
N THR A 196 -8.55 19.99 6.92
CA THR A 196 -8.56 20.09 8.39
C THR A 196 -8.98 21.45 8.92
N ASN A 197 -8.70 22.54 8.19
CA ASN A 197 -8.98 23.91 8.61
C ASN A 197 -9.38 24.79 7.41
N PRO A 198 -10.60 24.62 6.86
CA PRO A 198 -11.05 25.37 5.69
C PRO A 198 -11.08 26.89 5.92
N GLU A 199 -11.42 27.34 7.13
CA GLU A 199 -11.38 28.77 7.50
C GLU A 199 -9.94 29.31 7.51
N GLY A 200 -9.00 28.54 8.06
CA GLY A 200 -7.57 28.85 8.04
C GLY A 200 -7.02 28.92 6.63
N TYR A 201 -7.38 27.96 5.76
CA TYR A 201 -7.04 27.99 4.35
C TYR A 201 -7.55 29.27 3.67
N ALA A 202 -8.83 29.61 3.85
CA ALA A 202 -9.41 30.82 3.26
C ALA A 202 -8.74 32.12 3.76
N ARG A 203 -8.34 32.16 5.04
CA ARG A 203 -7.65 33.31 5.63
C ARG A 203 -6.20 33.44 5.15
N LEU A 204 -5.47 32.34 5.03
CA LEU A 204 -4.05 32.34 4.65
C LEU A 204 -3.84 32.47 3.14
N TYR A 205 -4.80 32.02 2.33
CA TYR A 205 -4.73 32.05 0.86
C TYR A 205 -5.94 32.79 0.27
N PRO A 206 -6.13 34.07 0.60
CA PRO A 206 -7.28 34.84 0.13
C PRO A 206 -7.26 34.94 -1.41
N GLY A 207 -8.42 34.71 -2.02
CA GLY A 207 -8.59 34.77 -3.48
C GLY A 207 -8.13 33.53 -4.25
N ARG A 208 -7.54 32.51 -3.59
CA ARG A 208 -7.11 31.28 -4.26
C ARG A 208 -8.27 30.42 -4.77
N GLY A 209 -9.42 30.46 -4.10
CA GLY A 209 -10.62 29.72 -4.49
C GLY A 209 -10.57 28.24 -4.08
N ASN A 210 -11.10 27.37 -4.94
CA ASN A 210 -11.07 25.93 -4.72
C ASN A 210 -9.75 25.32 -5.14
N LEU A 211 -9.39 24.19 -4.52
CA LEU A 211 -8.34 23.32 -5.05
C LEU A 211 -8.82 22.73 -6.38
N HIS A 212 -7.89 22.10 -7.09
CA HIS A 212 -8.24 21.27 -8.24
C HIS A 212 -9.41 20.32 -7.94
N GLN A 213 -10.33 20.17 -8.90
CA GLN A 213 -11.62 19.52 -8.70
C GLN A 213 -11.51 18.09 -8.15
N VAL A 214 -10.50 17.30 -8.56
CA VAL A 214 -10.27 15.94 -8.04
C VAL A 214 -9.99 15.94 -6.53
N LEU A 215 -9.27 16.96 -6.04
CA LEU A 215 -8.95 17.10 -4.62
C LEU A 215 -10.18 17.56 -3.83
N GLU A 216 -11.03 18.42 -4.42
CA GLU A 216 -12.33 18.73 -3.82
C GLU A 216 -13.25 17.51 -3.76
N ASN A 217 -13.23 16.66 -4.77
CA ASN A 217 -13.99 15.42 -4.76
C ASN A 217 -13.47 14.45 -3.68
N PHE A 218 -12.15 14.40 -3.43
CA PHE A 218 -11.62 13.70 -2.26
C PHE A 218 -12.11 14.30 -0.94
N ASN A 219 -12.17 15.64 -0.80
CA ASN A 219 -12.74 16.28 0.38
C ASN A 219 -14.20 15.85 0.61
N VAL A 220 -15.02 15.80 -0.45
CA VAL A 220 -16.40 15.34 -0.40
C VAL A 220 -16.47 13.87 -0.02
N TYR A 221 -15.72 13.01 -0.72
CA TYR A 221 -15.68 11.57 -0.47
C TYR A 221 -15.36 11.30 1.01
N LEU A 222 -14.30 11.89 1.53
CA LEU A 222 -13.83 11.69 2.90
C LEU A 222 -14.77 12.27 3.99
N LYS A 223 -15.73 13.13 3.66
CA LYS A 223 -16.61 13.81 4.63
C LYS A 223 -18.09 13.41 4.51
N THR A 224 -18.42 12.49 3.62
CA THR A 224 -19.80 12.09 3.33
C THR A 224 -19.94 10.57 3.32
N ASP A 225 -21.17 10.09 3.16
CA ASP A 225 -21.54 8.67 3.06
C ASP A 225 -21.01 7.97 1.79
N GLN A 226 -20.37 8.73 0.90
CA GLN A 226 -19.55 8.17 -0.18
C GLN A 226 -18.37 7.36 0.37
N ASN A 227 -17.78 7.79 1.50
CA ASN A 227 -16.86 6.95 2.24
C ASN A 227 -17.65 5.88 3.01
N PRO A 228 -17.43 4.58 2.74
CA PRO A 228 -18.20 3.51 3.36
C PRO A 228 -18.00 3.39 4.88
N PHE A 229 -16.97 4.05 5.43
CA PHE A 229 -16.69 4.08 6.86
C PHE A 229 -17.32 5.29 7.57
N PHE A 230 -17.81 6.28 6.83
CA PHE A 230 -18.41 7.48 7.40
C PHE A 230 -19.92 7.28 7.67
N PRO A 231 -20.48 7.79 8.77
CA PRO A 231 -19.82 8.35 9.95
C PRO A 231 -19.59 7.31 11.07
N THR A 232 -19.90 6.04 10.82
CA THR A 232 -20.08 5.03 11.87
C THR A 232 -18.80 4.31 12.26
N GLU A 233 -17.89 4.08 11.33
CA GLU A 233 -16.62 3.36 11.52
C GLU A 233 -15.46 4.35 11.72
N LEU A 234 -15.51 5.14 12.79
CA LEU A 234 -14.61 6.28 13.04
C LEU A 234 -13.11 5.95 12.91
N ARG A 235 -12.71 4.74 13.33
CA ARG A 235 -11.33 4.26 13.21
C ARG A 235 -10.92 4.07 11.75
N LEU A 236 -11.76 3.38 10.96
CA LEU A 236 -11.49 3.11 9.55
C LEU A 236 -11.63 4.38 8.71
N HIS A 237 -12.53 5.29 9.11
CA HIS A 237 -12.65 6.63 8.55
C HIS A 237 -11.36 7.45 8.74
N SER A 238 -10.82 7.47 9.97
CA SER A 238 -9.56 8.15 10.27
C SER A 238 -8.37 7.56 9.51
N LEU A 239 -8.32 6.24 9.39
CA LEU A 239 -7.33 5.52 8.59
C LEU A 239 -7.39 5.95 7.13
N MET A 240 -8.59 6.02 6.54
CA MET A 240 -8.74 6.45 5.16
C MET A 240 -8.29 7.89 4.92
N ILE A 241 -8.60 8.80 5.84
CA ILE A 241 -8.09 10.18 5.79
C ILE A 241 -6.56 10.20 5.82
N LYS A 242 -5.96 9.45 6.77
CA LYS A 242 -4.51 9.31 6.89
C LYS A 242 -3.89 8.77 5.60
N SER A 243 -4.45 7.71 5.02
CA SER A 243 -3.91 7.10 3.80
C SER A 243 -4.03 8.02 2.58
N VAL A 244 -5.08 8.84 2.48
CA VAL A 244 -5.16 9.86 1.41
C VAL A 244 -4.10 10.95 1.62
N PHE A 245 -3.80 11.36 2.86
CA PHE A 245 -2.69 12.30 3.09
C PHE A 245 -1.33 11.69 2.74
N ASP A 246 -1.08 10.44 3.12
CA ASP A 246 0.14 9.71 2.74
C ASP A 246 0.27 9.63 1.21
N PHE A 247 -0.84 9.38 0.50
CA PHE A 247 -0.90 9.31 -0.96
C PHE A 247 -0.55 10.64 -1.64
N MET A 248 -1.11 11.77 -1.16
CA MET A 248 -0.79 13.10 -1.70
C MET A 248 0.67 13.46 -1.48
N GLU A 249 1.22 13.13 -0.31
CA GLU A 249 2.65 13.33 -0.01
C GLU A 249 3.54 12.45 -0.91
N ALA A 250 3.16 11.20 -1.12
CA ALA A 250 3.90 10.29 -1.99
C ALA A 250 3.91 10.79 -3.44
N ASN A 251 2.76 11.26 -3.95
CA ASN A 251 2.67 11.90 -5.25
C ASN A 251 3.64 13.08 -5.34
N LEU A 252 3.61 14.01 -4.38
CA LEU A 252 4.54 15.16 -4.38
C LEU A 252 6.01 14.73 -4.36
N GLN A 253 6.33 13.66 -3.63
CA GLN A 253 7.68 13.11 -3.54
C GLN A 253 8.13 12.43 -4.84
N GLU A 254 7.26 11.67 -5.51
CA GLU A 254 7.53 11.07 -6.81
C GLU A 254 7.79 12.16 -7.87
N GLN A 255 6.98 13.22 -7.88
CA GLN A 255 7.18 14.37 -8.77
C GLN A 255 8.47 15.14 -8.44
N HIS A 256 8.88 15.16 -7.17
CA HIS A 256 10.16 15.73 -6.77
C HIS A 256 11.33 14.89 -7.32
N TYR A 257 11.27 13.57 -7.20
CA TYR A 257 12.30 12.66 -7.70
C TYR A 257 12.38 12.59 -9.22
N GLU A 258 11.27 12.80 -9.93
CA GLU A 258 11.31 12.96 -11.38
C GLU A 258 12.18 14.16 -11.82
N ARG A 259 12.12 15.28 -11.07
CA ARG A 259 12.92 16.48 -11.34
C ARG A 259 14.33 16.42 -10.74
N HIS A 260 14.46 15.73 -9.61
CA HIS A 260 15.70 15.60 -8.85
C HIS A 260 15.92 14.13 -8.51
N PRO A 261 16.39 13.32 -9.49
CA PRO A 261 16.54 11.89 -9.31
C PRO A 261 17.40 11.57 -8.09
N ILE A 262 16.89 10.66 -7.26
CA ILE A 262 17.64 10.11 -6.14
C ILE A 262 18.48 8.92 -6.63
N GLU A 263 19.74 8.89 -6.24
CA GLU A 263 20.57 7.69 -6.40
C GLU A 263 20.27 6.71 -5.27
N TYR A 264 19.64 5.58 -5.60
CA TYR A 264 19.37 4.54 -4.62
C TYR A 264 20.65 3.77 -4.28
N THR A 265 21.03 3.80 -3.01
CA THR A 265 22.20 3.08 -2.48
C THR A 265 21.77 1.92 -1.57
N ALA A 266 22.70 0.98 -1.32
CA ALA A 266 22.42 -0.22 -0.53
C ALA A 266 21.97 0.06 0.93
N ASP A 267 22.42 1.17 1.51
CA ASP A 267 22.01 1.64 2.84
C ASP A 267 20.59 2.23 2.86
N MET A 268 19.96 2.45 1.70
CA MET A 268 18.57 2.90 1.55
C MET A 268 17.58 1.76 1.27
N SER A 269 17.94 0.52 1.58
CA SER A 269 17.11 -0.68 1.26
C SER A 269 15.63 -0.62 1.69
N GLN A 270 15.30 0.18 2.71
CA GLN A 270 13.91 0.35 3.19
C GLN A 270 13.13 1.46 2.51
N LEU A 271 13.81 2.44 1.90
CA LEU A 271 13.18 3.61 1.30
C LEU A 271 12.17 3.22 0.20
N PRO A 272 12.48 2.31 -0.75
CA PRO A 272 11.52 1.94 -1.79
C PRO A 272 10.22 1.37 -1.22
N ARG A 273 10.32 0.49 -0.22
CA ARG A 273 9.13 -0.11 0.43
C ARG A 273 8.34 0.94 1.20
N PHE A 274 9.02 1.84 1.92
CA PHE A 274 8.38 2.92 2.66
C PHE A 274 7.59 3.85 1.73
N LEU A 275 8.16 4.25 0.59
CA LEU A 275 7.47 5.09 -0.39
C LEU A 275 6.30 4.36 -1.02
N ARG A 276 6.49 3.08 -1.37
CA ARG A 276 5.44 2.26 -1.97
C ARG A 276 4.20 2.15 -1.09
N TYR A 277 4.39 1.98 0.22
CA TYR A 277 3.28 1.93 1.18
C TYR A 277 2.49 3.24 1.28
N LYS A 278 3.12 4.37 0.95
CA LYS A 278 2.43 5.66 0.91
C LYS A 278 1.68 5.85 -0.41
N SER A 279 2.30 5.57 -1.55
CA SER A 279 1.66 5.75 -2.87
C SER A 279 0.64 4.68 -3.22
N GLY A 280 0.78 3.45 -2.70
CA GLY A 280 -0.12 2.35 -3.05
C GLY A 280 -1.51 2.40 -2.42
N VAL A 281 -1.67 3.18 -1.33
CA VAL A 281 -2.94 3.27 -0.57
C VAL A 281 -3.48 1.90 -0.15
N SER A 282 -2.60 0.90 -0.11
CA SER A 282 -2.90 -0.52 0.06
C SER A 282 -3.50 -0.83 1.43
N GLU A 283 -3.22 0.00 2.44
CA GLU A 283 -3.85 -0.09 3.76
C GLU A 283 -5.38 0.07 3.66
N VAL A 284 -5.89 1.01 2.86
CA VAL A 284 -7.34 1.21 2.66
C VAL A 284 -7.95 0.01 1.93
N PHE A 285 -7.31 -0.41 0.83
CA PHE A 285 -7.76 -1.54 0.05
C PHE A 285 -7.77 -2.84 0.86
N SER A 286 -6.78 -3.04 1.74
CA SER A 286 -6.74 -4.15 2.68
C SER A 286 -7.96 -4.15 3.61
N HIS A 287 -8.33 -2.99 4.15
CA HIS A 287 -9.50 -2.87 5.02
C HIS A 287 -10.82 -3.11 4.26
N PHE A 288 -10.90 -2.77 2.97
CA PHE A 288 -12.04 -3.18 2.16
C PHE A 288 -12.14 -4.71 2.03
N VAL A 289 -11.03 -5.44 1.96
CA VAL A 289 -11.08 -6.92 1.94
C VAL A 289 -11.65 -7.46 3.26
N ILE A 290 -11.13 -7.01 4.39
CA ILE A 290 -11.53 -7.54 5.70
C ILE A 290 -12.78 -6.87 6.29
N LEU A 291 -13.43 -5.95 5.58
CA LEU A 291 -14.62 -5.25 6.05
C LEU A 291 -15.77 -6.24 6.32
N GLN A 292 -16.10 -6.46 7.58
CA GLN A 292 -17.24 -7.30 7.96
C GLN A 292 -18.54 -6.49 7.87
N THR A 293 -19.49 -7.01 7.09
CA THR A 293 -20.84 -6.46 6.98
C THR A 293 -21.86 -7.18 7.87
N SER A 294 -21.42 -8.23 8.58
CA SER A 294 -22.26 -9.07 9.41
C SER A 294 -21.81 -8.98 10.86
N SER A 295 -22.74 -8.73 11.78
CA SER A 295 -22.49 -8.63 13.23
C SER A 295 -22.85 -9.93 13.95
N SER A 296 -22.06 -10.30 14.96
CA SER A 296 -22.42 -11.37 15.91
C SER A 296 -23.58 -10.98 16.84
N GLY A 297 -24.04 -9.72 16.80
CA GLY A 297 -24.98 -9.15 17.77
C GLY A 297 -24.29 -8.68 19.06
N SER A 298 -22.97 -8.83 19.18
CA SER A 298 -22.17 -8.38 20.32
C SER A 298 -20.96 -7.57 19.85
N ALA A 299 -21.03 -6.25 20.03
CA ALA A 299 -19.98 -5.32 19.60
C ALA A 299 -18.57 -5.70 20.12
N SER A 300 -18.47 -6.19 21.36
CA SER A 300 -17.17 -6.60 21.93
C SER A 300 -16.62 -7.88 21.32
N GLN A 301 -17.49 -8.79 20.84
CA GLN A 301 -17.06 -10.01 20.17
C GLN A 301 -16.64 -9.69 18.74
N ASP A 302 -17.38 -8.82 18.05
CA ASP A 302 -17.02 -8.33 16.72
C ASP A 302 -15.67 -7.59 16.75
N GLU A 303 -15.44 -6.74 17.75
CA GLU A 303 -14.17 -6.06 17.93
C GLU A 303 -13.01 -7.03 18.21
N HIS A 304 -13.20 -7.98 19.13
CA HIS A 304 -12.18 -8.99 19.44
C HIS A 304 -11.85 -9.86 18.23
N PHE A 305 -12.87 -10.30 17.49
CA PHE A 305 -12.69 -11.05 16.26
C PHE A 305 -11.92 -10.23 15.22
N PHE A 306 -12.27 -8.96 15.04
CA PHE A 306 -11.55 -8.07 14.14
C PHE A 306 -10.06 -8.00 14.48
N TYR A 307 -9.70 -7.72 15.74
CA TYR A 307 -8.29 -7.51 16.09
C TYR A 307 -7.46 -8.80 16.13
N ASN A 308 -8.05 -9.92 16.50
CA ASN A 308 -7.30 -11.18 16.65
C ASN A 308 -7.28 -12.02 15.38
N GLU A 309 -8.33 -11.96 14.57
CA GLU A 309 -8.48 -12.84 13.41
C GLU A 309 -8.25 -12.09 12.09
N LEU A 310 -8.80 -10.88 11.95
CA LEU A 310 -8.76 -10.14 10.67
C LEU A 310 -7.58 -9.18 10.55
N TYR A 311 -7.31 -8.40 11.58
CA TYR A 311 -6.27 -7.38 11.57
C TYR A 311 -4.87 -7.94 11.28
N PRO A 312 -4.49 -9.16 11.75
CA PRO A 312 -3.21 -9.77 11.37
C PRO A 312 -3.05 -10.05 9.87
N MET A 313 -4.14 -10.03 9.09
CA MET A 313 -4.09 -10.16 7.63
C MET A 313 -3.66 -8.87 6.93
N VAL A 314 -3.82 -7.70 7.58
CA VAL A 314 -3.57 -6.39 6.94
C VAL A 314 -2.15 -6.25 6.38
N PRO A 315 -1.07 -6.58 7.11
CA PRO A 315 0.28 -6.46 6.55
C PRO A 315 0.50 -7.33 5.31
N GLU A 316 -0.08 -8.52 5.28
CA GLU A 316 0.04 -9.43 4.15
C GLU A 316 -0.80 -8.98 2.95
N LEU A 317 -1.98 -8.39 3.20
CA LEU A 317 -2.79 -7.76 2.16
C LEU A 317 -2.09 -6.55 1.56
N ILE A 318 -1.45 -5.72 2.39
CA ILE A 318 -0.63 -4.58 1.95
C ILE A 318 0.47 -5.06 1.01
N ASP A 319 1.28 -6.02 1.45
CA ASP A 319 2.36 -6.59 0.64
C ASP A 319 1.82 -7.20 -0.65
N PHE A 320 0.71 -7.93 -0.58
CA PHE A 320 0.10 -8.53 -1.76
C PHE A 320 -0.39 -7.48 -2.77
N ILE A 321 -1.08 -6.43 -2.31
CA ILE A 321 -1.65 -5.39 -3.17
C ILE A 321 -0.53 -4.61 -3.85
N ASP A 322 0.45 -4.13 -3.08
CA ASP A 322 1.52 -3.29 -3.61
C ASP A 322 2.44 -4.10 -4.52
N PHE A 323 2.94 -5.25 -4.05
CA PHE A 323 3.88 -6.06 -4.82
C PHE A 323 3.19 -6.81 -5.96
N GLY A 324 1.92 -7.19 -5.78
CA GLY A 324 1.12 -7.79 -6.84
C GLY A 324 0.89 -6.79 -7.98
N ASN A 325 0.59 -5.53 -7.64
CA ASN A 325 0.52 -4.47 -8.64
C ASN A 325 1.88 -4.27 -9.33
N ASP A 326 2.99 -4.16 -8.59
CA ASP A 326 4.34 -4.02 -9.16
C ASP A 326 4.66 -5.15 -10.16
N VAL A 327 4.28 -6.40 -9.85
CA VAL A 327 4.47 -7.56 -10.74
C VAL A 327 3.61 -7.45 -11.99
N LEU A 328 2.34 -7.08 -11.84
CA LEU A 328 1.38 -7.06 -12.94
C LEU A 328 1.51 -5.82 -13.83
N SER A 329 2.06 -4.72 -13.30
CA SER A 329 2.36 -3.49 -14.03
C SER A 329 3.76 -3.47 -14.63
N PHE A 330 4.68 -4.30 -14.16
CA PHE A 330 6.06 -4.37 -14.63
C PHE A 330 6.21 -4.30 -16.16
N TYR A 331 5.40 -5.06 -16.90
CA TYR A 331 5.50 -5.08 -18.36
C TYR A 331 5.17 -3.71 -18.98
N LYS A 332 4.04 -3.08 -18.62
CA LYS A 332 3.69 -1.76 -19.18
C LYS A 332 4.75 -0.71 -18.85
N GLU A 333 5.22 -0.71 -17.60
CA GLU A 333 6.14 0.31 -17.08
C GLU A 333 7.50 0.22 -17.76
N VAL A 334 8.04 -0.99 -17.92
CA VAL A 334 9.32 -1.19 -18.65
C VAL A 334 9.19 -0.78 -20.12
N GLN A 335 8.05 -1.06 -20.77
CA GLN A 335 7.83 -0.64 -22.17
C GLN A 335 7.68 0.88 -22.31
N GLU A 336 7.18 1.54 -21.27
CA GLU A 336 7.03 3.00 -21.20
C GLU A 336 8.33 3.70 -20.79
N GLY A 337 9.37 2.94 -20.43
CA GLY A 337 10.65 3.47 -19.96
C GLY A 337 10.58 4.06 -18.56
N GLU A 338 9.53 3.72 -17.79
CA GLU A 338 9.44 4.10 -16.39
C GLU A 338 10.57 3.44 -15.60
N ASP A 339 11.31 4.25 -14.84
CA ASP A 339 12.50 3.79 -14.11
C ASP A 339 12.38 3.96 -12.58
N SER A 340 11.25 4.50 -12.13
CA SER A 340 10.81 4.61 -10.73
C SER A 340 10.23 3.29 -10.18
N ILE A 341 10.19 2.23 -11.01
CA ILE A 341 9.61 0.94 -10.66
C ILE A 341 10.29 0.34 -9.43
N SER A 342 9.51 -0.11 -8.45
CA SER A 342 9.97 -0.85 -7.26
C SER A 342 10.92 -2.02 -7.61
N ILE A 343 10.64 -2.74 -8.70
CA ILE A 343 11.46 -3.84 -9.24
C ILE A 343 12.75 -3.35 -9.90
N VAL A 344 12.73 -2.24 -10.66
CA VAL A 344 13.95 -1.65 -11.25
C VAL A 344 14.85 -1.09 -10.14
N THR A 345 14.26 -0.39 -9.17
CA THR A 345 14.95 0.12 -7.98
C THR A 345 15.57 -1.02 -7.19
N HIS A 346 14.85 -2.12 -6.98
CA HIS A 346 15.38 -3.33 -6.34
C HIS A 346 16.58 -3.92 -7.12
N SER A 347 16.44 -4.06 -8.44
CA SER A 347 17.51 -4.52 -9.33
C SER A 347 18.77 -3.65 -9.21
N ARG A 348 18.61 -2.32 -9.16
CA ARG A 348 19.72 -1.36 -9.00
C ARG A 348 20.38 -1.47 -7.61
N ILE A 349 19.60 -1.45 -6.53
CA ILE A 349 20.10 -1.52 -5.15
C ILE A 349 20.89 -2.81 -4.90
N HIS A 350 20.42 -3.93 -5.44
CA HIS A 350 21.00 -5.26 -5.21
C HIS A 350 21.94 -5.74 -6.33
N ASN A 351 22.16 -4.92 -7.36
CA ASN A 351 22.94 -5.27 -8.55
C ASN A 351 22.50 -6.62 -9.18
N LEU A 352 21.19 -6.79 -9.34
CA LEU A 352 20.58 -8.02 -9.86
C LEU A 352 20.11 -7.81 -11.30
N PRO A 353 20.09 -8.85 -12.15
CA PRO A 353 19.35 -8.82 -13.41
C PRO A 353 17.88 -8.48 -13.17
N LEU A 354 17.30 -7.66 -14.06
CA LEU A 354 15.92 -7.19 -13.89
C LEU A 354 14.91 -8.35 -13.82
N LEU A 355 15.12 -9.40 -14.61
CA LEU A 355 14.29 -10.62 -14.57
C LEU A 355 14.34 -11.32 -13.21
N GLN A 356 15.53 -11.37 -12.59
CA GLN A 356 15.69 -11.95 -11.26
C GLN A 356 14.94 -11.11 -10.20
N SER A 357 15.01 -9.78 -10.28
CA SER A 357 14.24 -8.92 -9.37
C SER A 357 12.73 -9.08 -9.54
N LEU A 358 12.23 -9.28 -10.76
CA LEU A 358 10.83 -9.61 -11.00
C LEU A 358 10.44 -10.95 -10.35
N GLN A 359 11.25 -11.99 -10.52
CA GLN A 359 11.00 -13.30 -9.93
C GLN A 359 11.02 -13.26 -8.39
N GLU A 360 11.96 -12.54 -7.78
CA GLU A 360 12.00 -12.35 -6.33
C GLU A 360 10.76 -11.59 -5.82
N ARG A 361 10.27 -10.60 -6.59
CA ARG A 361 9.02 -9.90 -6.28
C ARG A 361 7.80 -10.83 -6.42
N MET A 362 7.73 -11.65 -7.45
CA MET A 362 6.68 -12.67 -7.64
C MET A 362 6.65 -13.66 -6.47
N GLU A 363 7.82 -14.13 -6.03
CA GLU A 363 7.95 -15.03 -4.88
C GLU A 363 7.44 -14.38 -3.59
N ALA A 364 7.73 -13.09 -3.37
CA ALA A 364 7.19 -12.35 -2.23
C ALA A 364 5.64 -12.31 -2.25
N VAL A 365 5.03 -12.10 -3.42
CA VAL A 365 3.56 -12.10 -3.60
C VAL A 365 2.97 -13.49 -3.33
N ILE A 366 3.60 -14.56 -3.82
CA ILE A 366 3.18 -15.96 -3.56
C ILE A 366 3.25 -16.28 -2.07
N HIS A 367 4.29 -15.81 -1.38
CA HIS A 367 4.42 -15.97 0.05
C HIS A 367 3.34 -15.21 0.83
N SER A 368 3.03 -13.96 0.46
CA SER A 368 1.94 -13.19 1.09
C SER A 368 0.59 -13.89 0.90
N ARG A 369 0.32 -14.43 -0.29
CA ARG A 369 -0.87 -15.27 -0.54
C ARG A 369 -0.92 -16.48 0.40
N THR A 370 0.19 -17.20 0.52
CA THR A 370 0.28 -18.40 1.36
C THR A 370 0.01 -18.08 2.83
N ARG A 371 0.60 -16.99 3.35
CA ARG A 371 0.36 -16.53 4.72
C ARG A 371 -1.08 -16.06 4.92
N LEU A 372 -1.66 -15.35 3.96
CA LEU A 372 -3.07 -14.93 4.00
C LEU A 372 -4.04 -16.11 4.06
N MET A 373 -3.82 -17.14 3.23
CA MET A 373 -4.66 -18.33 3.28
C MET A 373 -4.55 -19.05 4.63
N ALA A 374 -3.34 -19.12 5.20
CA ALA A 374 -3.15 -19.69 6.53
C ALA A 374 -3.80 -18.87 7.65
N LEU A 375 -3.82 -17.53 7.54
CA LEU A 375 -4.53 -16.66 8.47
C LEU A 375 -6.05 -16.81 8.31
N ALA A 376 -6.55 -16.88 7.07
CA ALA A 376 -7.96 -17.12 6.79
C ALA A 376 -8.44 -18.45 7.37
N ASP A 377 -7.64 -19.52 7.24
CA ASP A 377 -7.95 -20.83 7.81
C ASP A 377 -8.04 -20.80 9.34
N ARG A 378 -7.19 -20.01 10.03
CA ARG A 378 -7.22 -19.88 11.50
C ARG A 378 -8.53 -19.28 12.03
N THR A 379 -9.20 -18.46 11.22
CA THR A 379 -10.48 -17.86 11.61
C THR A 379 -11.59 -18.90 11.76
N GLY A 380 -11.43 -20.10 11.20
CA GLY A 380 -12.45 -21.14 11.17
C GLY A 380 -13.68 -20.79 10.32
N SER A 381 -13.60 -19.74 9.50
CA SER A 381 -14.72 -19.21 8.71
C SER A 381 -14.51 -19.43 7.22
N ASP A 382 -15.28 -20.35 6.64
CA ASP A 382 -15.28 -20.59 5.19
C ASP A 382 -15.64 -19.32 4.40
N ALA A 383 -16.47 -18.44 4.96
CA ALA A 383 -16.83 -17.17 4.34
C ALA A 383 -15.64 -16.22 4.22
N ILE A 384 -14.74 -16.17 5.23
CA ILE A 384 -13.52 -15.37 5.16
C ILE A 384 -12.55 -16.00 4.16
N LYS A 385 -12.39 -17.32 4.18
CA LYS A 385 -11.55 -18.04 3.23
C LYS A 385 -11.99 -17.81 1.78
N ASP A 386 -13.28 -17.99 1.49
CA ASP A 386 -13.85 -17.73 0.16
C ASP A 386 -13.62 -16.27 -0.26
N ARG A 387 -13.83 -15.33 0.65
CA ARG A 387 -13.57 -13.92 0.39
C ARG A 387 -12.13 -13.65 -0.03
N ILE A 388 -11.14 -14.20 0.69
CA ILE A 388 -9.73 -14.02 0.36
C ILE A 388 -9.39 -14.67 -1.00
N VAL A 389 -9.95 -15.84 -1.30
CA VAL A 389 -9.80 -16.47 -2.62
C VAL A 389 -10.38 -15.58 -3.72
N ARG A 390 -11.61 -15.07 -3.55
CA ARG A 390 -12.27 -14.18 -4.50
C ARG A 390 -11.51 -12.88 -4.69
N PHE A 391 -10.93 -12.32 -3.63
CA PHE A 391 -10.04 -11.17 -3.70
C PHE A 391 -8.83 -11.45 -4.61
N PHE A 392 -8.12 -12.58 -4.44
CA PHE A 392 -6.99 -12.93 -5.31
C PHE A 392 -7.39 -13.11 -6.77
N GLN A 393 -8.51 -13.81 -7.04
CA GLN A 393 -9.02 -13.97 -8.39
C GLN A 393 -9.39 -12.62 -9.01
N GLY A 394 -10.09 -11.78 -8.26
CA GLY A 394 -10.53 -10.46 -8.70
C GLY A 394 -9.36 -9.51 -8.99
N PHE A 395 -8.36 -9.49 -8.11
CA PHE A 395 -7.15 -8.69 -8.26
C PHE A 395 -6.38 -9.07 -9.52
N MET A 396 -6.11 -10.36 -9.72
CA MET A 396 -5.42 -10.82 -10.93
C MET A 396 -6.25 -10.55 -12.19
N SER A 397 -7.57 -10.81 -12.13
CA SER A 397 -8.48 -10.57 -13.25
C SER A 397 -8.48 -9.12 -13.67
N CYS A 398 -8.61 -8.16 -12.74
CA CYS A 398 -8.67 -6.74 -13.08
C CYS A 398 -7.42 -6.26 -13.81
N HIS A 399 -6.23 -6.78 -13.47
CA HIS A 399 -4.99 -6.42 -14.14
C HIS A 399 -4.86 -7.09 -15.52
N ILE A 400 -5.28 -8.36 -15.65
CA ILE A 400 -5.17 -9.10 -16.91
C ILE A 400 -6.12 -8.54 -17.98
N VAL A 401 -7.32 -8.12 -17.57
CA VAL A 401 -8.35 -7.66 -18.53
C VAL A 401 -8.24 -6.18 -18.88
N ASP A 402 -7.68 -5.36 -17.99
CA ASP A 402 -7.52 -3.91 -18.22
C ASP A 402 -6.32 -3.66 -19.14
N LYS A 403 -6.59 -3.01 -20.28
CA LYS A 403 -5.59 -2.67 -21.30
C LYS A 403 -4.47 -1.78 -20.78
N ARG A 404 -4.66 -1.06 -19.66
CA ARG A 404 -3.62 -0.28 -18.98
C ARG A 404 -2.37 -1.13 -18.72
N TYR A 405 -2.52 -2.41 -18.36
CA TYR A 405 -1.38 -3.26 -17.97
C TYR A 405 -0.71 -3.97 -19.15
N ARG A 406 -1.33 -3.97 -20.34
CA ARG A 406 -0.79 -4.59 -21.57
C ARG A 406 -0.41 -6.07 -21.41
N LEU A 407 -0.99 -6.77 -20.42
CA LEU A 407 -0.69 -8.18 -20.16
C LEU A 407 -1.23 -9.11 -21.25
N ASP A 408 -2.16 -8.65 -22.07
CA ASP A 408 -2.60 -9.36 -23.27
C ASP A 408 -1.47 -9.51 -24.30
N GLU A 409 -0.46 -8.63 -24.30
CA GLU A 409 0.72 -8.75 -25.15
C GLU A 409 1.66 -9.88 -24.69
N VAL A 410 1.69 -10.16 -23.38
CA VAL A 410 2.54 -11.19 -22.74
C VAL A 410 1.83 -12.55 -22.67
N LEU A 411 0.53 -12.55 -22.36
CA LEU A 411 -0.29 -13.74 -22.13
C LEU A 411 -1.13 -14.16 -23.35
N ARG A 412 -0.71 -13.77 -24.56
CA ARG A 412 -1.45 -13.99 -25.82
C ARG A 412 -1.96 -15.42 -25.94
N GLY A 413 -3.29 -15.57 -26.01
CA GLY A 413 -3.96 -16.86 -26.20
C GLY A 413 -3.92 -17.81 -24.99
N TRP A 414 -3.23 -17.45 -23.90
CA TRP A 414 -3.25 -18.22 -22.66
C TRP A 414 -4.52 -17.95 -21.84
N TYR A 415 -5.00 -16.70 -21.89
CA TYR A 415 -6.17 -16.24 -21.16
C TYR A 415 -7.43 -16.25 -22.04
N ASN A 416 -8.47 -16.94 -21.57
CA ASN A 416 -9.73 -17.14 -22.29
C ASN A 416 -10.89 -16.28 -21.76
N GLY A 417 -10.63 -15.34 -20.85
CA GLY A 417 -11.68 -14.55 -20.22
C GLY A 417 -12.17 -13.34 -21.03
N GLY A 418 -11.42 -12.89 -22.05
CA GLY A 418 -11.75 -11.68 -22.83
C GLY A 418 -11.21 -10.37 -22.22
N SER A 419 -11.11 -9.28 -22.98
CA SER A 419 -10.59 -7.98 -22.49
C SER A 419 -11.69 -6.96 -22.20
N TRP A 420 -11.53 -6.18 -21.12
CA TRP A 420 -12.40 -5.04 -20.81
C TRP A 420 -11.72 -3.75 -21.26
N ALA A 421 -12.51 -2.91 -21.95
CA ALA A 421 -12.17 -1.60 -22.52
C ALA A 421 -11.23 -1.62 -23.73
#